data_AF-A0A378X1C4-F1
#
_entry.id   AF-A0A378X1C4-F1
#
_cell.length_a   1.000
_cell.length_b   1.000
_cell.length_c   1.000
_cell.angle_alpha   90.00
_cell.angle_beta   90.00
_cell.angle_gamma   90.00
#
_symmetry.space_group_name_H-M   'P 1'
#
loop_
_entity.id
_entity.type
_entity.pdbx_description
1 polymer ?
#
loop_
_entity_poly.entity_id
_entity_poly.type
_entity_poly.pdbx_seq_one_letter_code
_entity_poly.pdbx_strand_id
1 'polypeptide(L)'
;MTMPTDPRMRLPPQAPVEPIALAVGNRVRLDGKPKRWTVRAVSEHFAVLVQQAPFEPKGTLQYTVIDWRNGIRGACNLIGWGYGDGTYPPAECERMLSEFEFDPDTDPARLEALARGETTWVPTRHHLEISHRNRVPLGSIEVTE
;
A
#
# COMPACT_ATOMS: atom_id res chain seq x y z
N MET A 1 16.62 14.23 30.26
CA MET A 1 15.83 13.07 30.72
C MET A 1 15.09 12.55 29.50
N THR A 2 15.70 11.61 28.77
CA THR A 2 15.21 11.14 27.47
C THR A 2 14.23 10.01 27.72
N MET A 3 12.95 10.22 27.39
CA MET A 3 11.92 9.20 27.53
C MET A 3 12.22 8.01 26.59
N PRO A 4 12.01 6.76 27.02
CA PRO A 4 12.14 5.61 26.15
C PRO A 4 11.01 5.65 25.10
N THR A 5 11.38 5.68 23.82
CA THR A 5 10.45 5.55 22.69
C THR A 5 9.77 4.18 22.74
N ASP A 6 8.46 4.18 22.97
CA ASP A 6 7.61 2.99 22.86
C ASP A 6 7.61 2.50 21.38
N PRO A 7 8.00 1.24 21.10
CA PRO A 7 7.96 0.68 19.75
C PRO A 7 6.53 0.52 19.19
N ARG A 8 5.49 0.81 19.98
CA ARG A 8 4.08 0.91 19.56
C ARG A 8 3.61 2.34 19.31
N MET A 9 4.50 3.34 19.33
CA MET A 9 4.13 4.69 18.90
C MET A 9 3.59 4.60 17.47
N ARG A 10 2.25 4.69 17.36
CA ARG A 10 1.58 5.02 16.10
C ARG A 10 2.34 6.22 15.57
N LEU A 11 3.04 6.06 14.44
CA LEU A 11 3.48 7.21 13.66
C LEU A 11 2.29 8.17 13.60
N PRO A 12 2.49 9.46 13.94
CA PRO A 12 1.41 10.43 13.85
C PRO A 12 0.81 10.33 12.44
N PRO A 13 -0.51 10.53 12.29
CA PRO A 13 -1.12 10.55 10.96
C PRO A 13 -0.31 11.53 10.11
N GLN A 14 0.37 11.03 9.09
CA GLN A 14 1.15 11.90 8.23
C GLN A 14 0.17 12.67 7.37
N ALA A 15 0.48 13.94 7.12
CA ALA A 15 -0.35 14.76 6.26
C ALA A 15 -0.49 14.08 4.88
N PRO A 16 -1.68 14.14 4.25
CA PRO A 16 -1.85 13.72 2.87
C PRO A 16 -0.76 14.34 2.00
N VAL A 17 -0.12 13.51 1.19
CA VAL A 17 0.91 13.94 0.26
C VAL A 17 0.26 14.03 -1.11
N GLU A 18 0.52 15.12 -1.82
CA GLU A 18 0.05 15.27 -3.20
C GLU A 18 0.62 14.13 -4.07
N PRO A 19 -0.22 13.37 -4.79
CA PRO A 19 0.26 12.29 -5.63
C PRO A 19 1.22 12.81 -6.70
N ILE A 20 2.41 12.21 -6.78
CA ILE A 20 3.32 12.46 -7.89
C ILE A 20 2.82 11.65 -9.08
N ALA A 21 2.81 12.26 -10.28
CA ALA A 21 2.47 11.55 -11.51
C ALA A 21 3.46 10.40 -11.75
N LEU A 22 3.00 9.17 -11.53
CA LEU A 22 3.74 7.94 -11.80
C LEU A 22 3.05 7.19 -12.94
N ALA A 23 3.86 6.65 -13.85
CA ALA A 23 3.41 5.74 -14.89
C ALA A 23 3.98 4.33 -14.67
N VAL A 24 3.24 3.31 -15.08
CA VAL A 24 3.72 1.92 -15.09
C VAL A 24 5.01 1.83 -15.89
N GLY A 25 6.03 1.19 -15.31
CA GLY A 25 7.36 1.07 -15.89
C GLY A 25 8.35 2.13 -15.44
N ASN A 26 7.91 3.27 -14.89
CA ASN A 26 8.83 4.25 -14.32
C ASN A 26 9.68 3.63 -13.22
N ARG A 27 10.92 4.13 -13.08
CA ARG A 27 11.80 3.75 -11.98
C ARG A 27 11.81 4.84 -10.94
N VAL A 28 11.58 4.48 -9.69
CA VAL A 28 11.57 5.42 -8.58
C VAL A 28 12.64 5.07 -7.57
N ARG A 29 13.27 6.08 -6.99
CA ARG A 29 14.12 5.93 -5.82
C ARG A 29 13.37 6.50 -4.62
N LEU A 30 13.28 5.69 -3.57
CA LEU A 30 12.69 6.08 -2.31
C LEU A 30 13.79 6.58 -1.37
N ASP A 31 13.45 7.55 -0.52
CA ASP A 31 14.39 8.11 0.44
C ASP A 31 15.07 7.04 1.31
N GLY A 32 16.37 7.24 1.53
CA GLY A 32 17.22 6.30 2.26
C GLY A 32 17.35 4.90 1.63
N LYS A 33 16.85 4.67 0.40
CA LYS A 33 17.00 3.40 -0.31
C LYS A 33 18.01 3.52 -1.46
N PRO A 34 19.02 2.64 -1.52
CA PRO A 34 20.01 2.66 -2.60
C PRO A 34 19.48 2.05 -3.90
N LYS A 35 18.50 1.15 -3.81
CA LYS A 35 17.93 0.45 -4.97
C LYS A 35 16.73 1.19 -5.53
N ARG A 36 16.62 1.16 -6.87
CA ARG A 36 15.46 1.67 -7.59
C ARG A 36 14.34 0.62 -7.59
N TRP A 37 13.13 1.11 -7.43
CA TRP A 37 11.91 0.36 -7.59
C TRP A 37 11.31 0.62 -8.96
N THR A 38 10.55 -0.32 -9.49
CA THR A 38 9.80 -0.18 -10.74
C THR A 38 8.33 -0.08 -10.41
N VAL A 39 7.65 0.92 -10.96
CA VAL A 39 6.19 1.07 -10.83
C VAL A 39 5.51 -0.04 -11.63
N ARG A 40 4.61 -0.78 -10.99
CA ARG A 40 3.86 -1.89 -11.62
C ARG A 40 2.39 -1.59 -11.84
N ALA A 41 1.77 -0.82 -10.94
CA ALA A 41 0.41 -0.35 -11.07
C ALA A 41 0.27 0.99 -10.36
N VAL A 42 -0.69 1.79 -10.80
CA VAL A 42 -1.04 3.08 -10.21
C VAL A 42 -2.56 3.20 -10.15
N SER A 43 -3.06 3.82 -9.11
CA SER A 43 -4.46 4.24 -8.96
C SER A 43 -4.48 5.71 -8.50
N GLU A 44 -5.67 6.23 -8.17
CA GLU A 44 -5.84 7.61 -7.73
C GLU A 44 -5.06 7.91 -6.44
N HIS A 45 -5.07 6.97 -5.48
CA HIS A 45 -4.51 7.18 -4.15
C HIS A 45 -3.34 6.25 -3.81
N PHE A 46 -3.05 5.28 -4.68
CA PHE A 46 -2.04 4.27 -4.41
C PHE A 46 -1.14 3.97 -5.60
N ALA A 47 0.04 3.43 -5.33
CA ALA A 47 0.94 2.91 -6.35
C ALA A 47 1.66 1.66 -5.87
N VAL A 48 1.78 0.64 -6.73
CA VAL A 48 2.55 -0.58 -6.44
C VAL A 48 3.92 -0.46 -7.05
N LEU A 49 4.94 -0.64 -6.21
CA LEU A 49 6.33 -0.64 -6.60
C LEU A 49 6.93 -2.02 -6.37
N VAL A 50 7.75 -2.50 -7.31
CA VAL A 50 8.49 -3.76 -7.16
C VAL A 50 9.98 -3.57 -7.34
N GLN A 51 10.77 -4.40 -6.68
CA GLN A 51 12.20 -4.51 -6.93
C GLN A 51 12.69 -5.94 -6.69
N GLN A 52 13.89 -6.25 -7.17
CA GLN A 52 14.57 -7.51 -6.84
C GLN A 52 14.71 -7.64 -5.31
N ALA A 53 14.23 -8.75 -4.77
CA ALA A 53 14.38 -9.07 -3.35
C ALA A 53 15.88 -9.19 -3.00
N PRO A 54 16.32 -8.61 -1.87
CA PRO A 54 17.72 -8.67 -1.47
C PRO A 54 18.12 -10.11 -1.17
N PHE A 55 19.30 -10.52 -1.63
CA PHE A 55 19.87 -11.86 -1.41
C PHE A 55 19.10 -13.04 -2.02
N GLU A 56 18.02 -12.78 -2.76
CA GLU A 56 17.25 -13.80 -3.48
C GLU A 56 17.76 -14.01 -4.92
N PRO A 57 17.49 -15.18 -5.54
CA PRO A 57 17.74 -15.41 -6.95
C PRO A 57 17.11 -14.35 -7.85
N LYS A 58 17.77 -14.08 -8.98
CA LYS A 58 17.26 -13.12 -9.97
C LYS A 58 15.86 -13.52 -10.43
N GLY A 59 14.93 -12.58 -10.37
CA GLY A 59 13.52 -12.80 -10.73
C GLY A 59 12.59 -12.85 -9.52
N THR A 60 13.11 -13.11 -8.31
CA THR A 60 12.33 -13.01 -7.08
C THR A 60 12.13 -11.55 -6.73
N LEU A 61 10.90 -11.06 -6.87
CA LEU A 61 10.55 -9.67 -6.57
C LEU A 61 10.00 -9.54 -5.15
N GLN A 62 10.20 -8.36 -4.57
CA GLN A 62 9.43 -7.86 -3.44
C GLN A 62 8.68 -6.61 -3.88
N TYR A 63 7.59 -6.29 -3.18
CA TYR A 63 6.78 -5.11 -3.45
C TYR A 63 6.65 -4.20 -2.24
N THR A 64 6.22 -2.97 -2.51
CA THR A 64 5.68 -2.03 -1.53
C THR A 64 4.56 -1.25 -2.20
N VAL A 65 3.52 -0.93 -1.45
CA VAL A 65 2.44 -0.04 -1.88
C VAL A 65 2.70 1.35 -1.28
N ILE A 66 2.55 2.40 -2.08
CA ILE A 66 2.46 3.79 -1.63
C ILE A 66 0.99 4.10 -1.38
N ASP A 67 0.71 4.79 -0.28
CA ASP A 67 -0.58 5.39 0.05
C ASP A 67 -0.36 6.91 0.19
N TRP A 68 -0.86 7.66 -0.80
CA TRP A 68 -0.74 9.11 -0.86
C TRP A 68 -1.63 9.81 0.17
N ARG A 69 -2.81 9.25 0.48
CA ARG A 69 -3.77 9.81 1.46
C ARG A 69 -3.14 9.89 2.85
N ASN A 70 -2.36 8.88 3.21
CA ASN A 70 -1.72 8.78 4.53
C ASN A 70 -0.22 9.09 4.51
N GLY A 71 0.38 9.43 3.36
CA GLY A 71 1.81 9.76 3.25
C GLY A 71 2.74 8.63 3.72
N ILE A 72 2.34 7.38 3.48
CA ILE A 72 3.05 6.18 3.94
C ILE A 72 3.25 5.18 2.80
N ARG A 73 4.11 4.19 3.05
CA ARG A 73 4.28 3.03 2.20
C ARG A 73 4.51 1.76 3.02
N GLY A 74 4.19 0.61 2.46
CA GLY A 74 4.45 -0.69 3.09
C GLY A 74 3.80 -1.86 2.36
N ALA A 75 3.83 -3.03 2.98
CA ALA A 75 3.11 -4.22 2.49
C ALA A 75 1.63 -4.18 2.90
N CYS A 76 0.77 -4.92 2.20
CA CYS A 76 -0.63 -5.05 2.60
C CYS A 76 -0.77 -5.73 3.97
N ASN A 77 -1.85 -5.42 4.68
CA ASN A 77 -2.21 -6.00 5.98
C ASN A 77 -2.59 -7.50 5.88
N LEU A 78 -3.12 -7.93 4.74
CA LEU A 78 -3.55 -9.30 4.47
C LEU A 78 -2.37 -10.17 4.01
N ILE A 79 -1.62 -10.69 4.97
CA ILE A 79 -0.61 -11.74 4.74
C ILE A 79 -1.35 -13.07 4.49
N GLY A 80 -1.13 -13.71 3.34
CA GLY A 80 -1.62 -15.08 3.05
C GLY A 80 -2.62 -15.24 1.91
N TRP A 81 -2.97 -14.17 1.18
CA TRP A 81 -3.99 -14.18 0.11
C TRP A 81 -3.40 -14.06 -1.32
N GLY A 82 -2.18 -14.53 -1.54
CA GLY A 82 -1.57 -14.61 -2.89
C GLY A 82 -0.73 -13.41 -3.31
N TYR A 83 -0.86 -12.24 -2.68
CA TYR A 83 0.04 -11.10 -2.91
C TYR A 83 1.37 -11.31 -2.16
N GLY A 84 2.29 -12.10 -2.72
CA GLY A 84 3.46 -12.53 -1.95
C GLY A 84 4.48 -13.43 -2.61
N ASP A 85 4.13 -14.13 -3.70
CA ASP A 85 4.95 -15.23 -4.24
C ASP A 85 6.15 -14.77 -5.09
N GLY A 86 6.31 -13.45 -5.27
CA GLY A 86 7.42 -12.87 -6.02
C GLY A 86 7.14 -12.74 -7.52
N THR A 87 6.04 -13.30 -8.01
CA THR A 87 5.53 -13.10 -9.37
C THR A 87 4.34 -12.15 -9.31
N TYR A 88 4.61 -10.84 -9.31
CA TYR A 88 3.55 -9.81 -9.29
C TYR A 88 3.24 -9.35 -10.74
N PRO A 89 2.34 -10.02 -11.48
CA PRO A 89 1.94 -9.54 -12.78
C PRO A 89 1.17 -8.21 -12.64
N PRO A 90 1.22 -7.33 -13.66
CA PRO A 90 0.52 -6.05 -13.62
C PRO A 90 -0.97 -6.17 -13.25
N ALA A 91 -1.68 -7.16 -13.82
CA ALA A 91 -3.10 -7.38 -13.55
C ALA A 91 -3.42 -7.69 -12.07
N GLU A 92 -2.53 -8.39 -11.36
CA GLU A 92 -2.73 -8.64 -9.93
C GLU A 92 -2.43 -7.40 -9.09
N CYS A 93 -1.45 -6.59 -9.49
CA CYS A 93 -1.18 -5.31 -8.86
C CYS A 93 -2.37 -4.35 -9.03
N GLU A 94 -3.00 -4.32 -10.20
CA GLU A 94 -4.21 -3.54 -10.47
C GLU A 94 -5.39 -4.00 -9.61
N ARG A 95 -5.62 -5.33 -9.52
CA ARG A 95 -6.65 -5.89 -8.63
C ARG A 95 -6.39 -5.53 -7.17
N MET A 96 -5.15 -5.65 -6.71
CA MET A 96 -4.76 -5.25 -5.36
C MET A 96 -5.09 -3.78 -5.11
N LEU A 97 -4.72 -2.88 -6.03
CA LEU A 97 -5.04 -1.45 -5.89
C LEU A 97 -6.55 -1.18 -5.87
N SER A 98 -7.35 -1.91 -6.65
CA SER A 98 -8.81 -1.80 -6.59
C SER A 98 -9.39 -2.13 -5.21
N GLU A 99 -8.79 -3.05 -4.46
CA GLU A 99 -9.21 -3.39 -3.10
C GLU A 99 -8.66 -2.40 -2.05
N PHE A 100 -7.55 -1.71 -2.34
CA PHE A 100 -7.05 -0.57 -1.53
C PHE A 100 -7.94 0.67 -1.67
N GLU A 101 -8.45 0.93 -2.87
CA GLU A 101 -9.36 2.05 -3.13
C GLU A 101 -10.76 1.82 -2.54
N PHE A 102 -11.12 0.58 -2.21
CA PHE A 102 -12.41 0.25 -1.62
C PHE A 102 -12.56 0.88 -0.23
N ASP A 103 -13.51 1.80 -0.10
CA ASP A 103 -13.88 2.42 1.16
C ASP A 103 -15.04 1.62 1.82
N PRO A 104 -14.79 0.97 2.98
CA PRO A 104 -15.80 0.20 3.69
C PRO A 104 -16.92 1.07 4.29
N ASP A 105 -16.76 2.39 4.37
CA ASP A 105 -17.83 3.33 4.72
C ASP A 105 -18.87 3.45 3.61
N THR A 106 -18.49 3.15 2.36
CA THR A 106 -19.35 3.24 1.18
C THR A 106 -19.89 1.89 0.69
N ASP A 107 -19.58 0.81 1.40
CA ASP A 107 -20.02 -0.55 1.03
C ASP A 107 -21.56 -0.65 0.99
N PRO A 108 -22.17 -1.04 -0.15
CA PRO A 108 -23.61 -1.22 -0.25
C PRO A 108 -24.19 -2.13 0.85
N ALA A 109 -23.52 -3.23 1.19
CA ALA A 109 -24.00 -4.15 2.23
C ALA A 109 -24.05 -3.47 3.61
N ARG A 110 -23.11 -2.56 3.89
CA ARG A 110 -23.12 -1.75 5.11
C ARG A 110 -24.26 -0.73 5.08
N LEU A 111 -24.41 0.01 3.98
CA LEU A 111 -25.45 1.03 3.85
C LEU A 111 -26.85 0.42 4.00
N GLU A 112 -27.08 -0.76 3.42
CA GLU A 112 -28.32 -1.52 3.56
C GLU A 112 -28.55 -2.05 4.98
N ALA A 113 -27.50 -2.52 5.67
CA ALA A 113 -27.58 -2.93 7.07
C ALA A 113 -27.93 -1.74 7.98
N LEU A 114 -27.24 -0.61 7.80
CA LEU A 114 -27.50 0.62 8.55
C LEU A 114 -28.93 1.14 8.31
N ALA A 115 -29.43 1.08 7.07
CA ALA A 115 -30.80 1.44 6.74
C ALA A 115 -31.85 0.56 7.44
N ARG A 116 -31.49 -0.68 7.79
CA ARG A 116 -32.30 -1.62 8.57
C ARG A 116 -32.08 -1.53 10.09
N GLY A 117 -31.20 -0.65 10.55
CA GLY A 117 -30.81 -0.53 11.96
C GLY A 117 -29.92 -1.67 12.46
N GLU A 118 -29.28 -2.41 11.55
CA GLU A 118 -28.37 -3.51 11.86
C GLU A 118 -26.94 -2.97 12.08
N THR A 119 -26.24 -3.54 13.07
CA THR A 119 -24.83 -3.21 13.37
C THR A 119 -23.85 -4.22 12.78
N THR A 120 -24.34 -5.26 12.12
CA THR A 120 -23.55 -6.38 11.59
C THR A 120 -23.92 -6.60 10.13
N TRP A 121 -22.92 -6.76 9.27
CA TRP A 121 -23.08 -7.04 7.85
C TRP A 121 -21.94 -7.92 7.34
N VAL A 122 -22.12 -8.50 6.17
CA VAL A 122 -21.06 -9.20 5.43
C VAL A 122 -20.57 -8.23 4.35
N PRO A 123 -19.28 -7.83 4.35
CA PRO A 123 -18.76 -6.92 3.34
C PRO A 123 -18.87 -7.49 1.92
N THR A 124 -19.17 -6.64 0.94
CA THR A 124 -19.25 -7.07 -0.47
C THR A 124 -17.89 -7.41 -1.06
N ARG A 125 -16.82 -6.81 -0.53
CA ARG A 125 -15.43 -6.98 -0.97
C ARG A 125 -14.48 -6.91 0.22
N HIS A 126 -13.23 -7.29 -0.01
CA HIS A 126 -12.20 -7.14 0.99
C HIS A 126 -11.74 -5.68 1.05
N HIS A 127 -11.37 -5.22 2.24
CA HIS A 127 -10.71 -3.93 2.41
C HIS A 127 -9.23 -4.18 2.65
N LEU A 128 -8.39 -3.66 1.76
CA LEU A 128 -6.93 -3.68 1.92
C LEU A 128 -6.44 -2.35 2.46
N GLU A 129 -5.48 -2.44 3.36
CA GLU A 129 -4.77 -1.28 3.90
C GLU A 129 -3.30 -1.64 4.13
N ILE A 130 -2.45 -0.61 4.26
CA ILE A 130 -1.04 -0.84 4.53
C ILE A 130 -0.89 -1.35 5.96
N SER A 131 -0.17 -2.47 6.10
CA SER A 131 0.04 -3.13 7.40
C SER A 131 0.52 -2.14 8.46
N HIS A 132 -0.24 -2.02 9.55
CA HIS A 132 0.11 -1.15 10.67
C HIS A 132 1.46 -1.46 11.31
N ARG A 133 1.94 -2.71 11.19
CA ARG A 133 3.23 -3.16 11.73
C ARG A 133 4.41 -2.77 10.84
N ASN A 134 4.17 -2.60 9.54
CA ASN A 134 5.21 -2.46 8.52
C ASN A 134 5.08 -1.17 7.70
N ARG A 135 4.23 -0.22 8.12
CA ARG A 135 4.08 1.08 7.46
C ARG A 135 5.30 1.97 7.74
N VAL A 136 5.78 2.64 6.70
CA VAL A 136 6.95 3.51 6.74
C VAL A 136 6.55 4.86 6.13
N PRO A 137 7.01 6.00 6.70
CA PRO A 137 6.90 7.30 6.05
C PRO A 137 7.40 7.28 4.60
N LEU A 138 6.71 7.99 3.71
CA LEU A 138 7.06 7.99 2.29
C LEU A 138 8.43 8.63 2.02
N GLY A 139 8.71 9.76 2.67
CA GLY A 139 9.93 10.55 2.45
C GLY A 139 9.92 11.23 1.08
N SER A 140 11.11 11.52 0.54
CA SER A 140 11.27 11.99 -0.84
C SER A 140 11.22 10.84 -1.86
N ILE A 141 10.71 11.15 -3.05
CA ILE A 141 10.65 10.23 -4.19
C ILE A 141 11.33 10.90 -5.37
N GLU A 142 12.31 10.23 -5.95
CA GLU A 142 12.95 10.64 -7.20
C GLU A 142 12.45 9.72 -8.32
N VAL A 143 11.81 10.30 -9.34
CA VAL A 143 11.31 9.55 -10.50
C VAL A 143 12.35 9.61 -11.62
N THR A 144 12.60 8.48 -12.26
CA THR A 144 13.42 8.36 -13.46
C THR A 144 12.60 7.63 -14.53
N GLU A 145 12.59 8.20 -15.74
CA GLU A 145 11.98 7.60 -16.92
C GLU A 145 12.74 6.35 -17.39
#